data_AF-A0A178B1V8-F1
#
_entry.id   AF-A0A178B1V8-F1
#
_cell.length_a   1.000
_cell.length_b   1.000
_cell.length_c   1.000
_cell.angle_alpha   90.00
_cell.angle_beta   90.00
_cell.angle_gamma   90.00
#
_symmetry.space_group_name_H-M   'P 1'
#
loop_
_entity.id
_entity.type
_entity.pdbx_description
1 polymer ?
#
loop_
_entity_poly.entity_id
_entity_poly.type
_entity_poly.pdbx_seq_one_letter_code
_entity_poly.pdbx_strand_id
1 'polypeptide(L)'
;MAEALYIRVFEEKVVASLPRQYSRSDNKLTVSERGRLSTAFQETWSLLNTEECGKELQDQLAKLSLKDVFQIREAAIFTVDNIPESQQREIARQMKHGQDEGWDAAKFRARVMEVVVACTRCLESKGKDRYSQPDQAPLGLFGIFDQWQEYLEWFE
;
A
#
# COMPACT_ATOMS: atom_id res chain seq x y z
N MET A 1 -5.16 2.44 -16.93
CA MET A 1 -5.84 2.26 -15.63
C MET A 1 -4.82 2.50 -14.54
N ALA A 2 -5.20 3.16 -13.45
CA ALA A 2 -4.27 3.65 -12.43
C ALA A 2 -3.48 2.51 -11.76
N GLU A 3 -4.13 1.37 -11.56
CA GLU A 3 -3.52 0.12 -11.06
C GLU A 3 -2.37 -0.35 -11.93
N ALA A 4 -2.50 -0.29 -13.25
CA ALA A 4 -1.44 -0.73 -14.16
C ALA A 4 -0.19 0.15 -14.05
N LEU A 5 -0.37 1.45 -13.83
CA LEU A 5 0.73 2.38 -13.56
C LEU A 5 1.36 2.07 -12.20
N TYR A 6 0.55 1.89 -11.17
CA TYR A 6 1.00 1.54 -9.81
C TYR A 6 1.80 0.23 -9.79
N ILE A 7 1.28 -0.83 -10.40
CA ILE A 7 1.93 -2.13 -10.55
C ILE A 7 3.25 -1.99 -11.32
N ARG A 8 3.28 -1.22 -12.41
CA ARG A 8 4.51 -1.01 -13.18
C ARG A 8 5.60 -0.36 -12.33
N VAL A 9 5.27 0.70 -11.59
CA VAL A 9 6.24 1.38 -10.72
C VAL A 9 6.71 0.44 -9.62
N PHE A 10 5.82 -0.39 -9.08
CA PHE A 10 6.18 -1.41 -8.10
C PHE A 10 7.17 -2.43 -8.66
N GLU A 11 6.92 -2.96 -9.85
CA GLU A 11 7.86 -3.87 -10.52
C GLU A 11 9.23 -3.22 -10.76
N GLU A 12 9.25 -1.96 -11.18
CA GLU A 12 10.48 -1.20 -11.46
C GLU A 12 11.27 -0.83 -10.20
N LYS A 13 10.60 -0.50 -9.09
CA LYS A 13 11.25 -0.01 -7.86
C LYS A 13 11.52 -1.11 -6.86
N VAL A 14 10.64 -2.08 -6.78
CA VAL A 14 10.63 -3.10 -5.72
C VAL A 14 11.09 -4.42 -6.27
N VAL A 15 10.40 -4.95 -7.30
CA VAL A 15 10.73 -6.29 -7.81
C VAL A 15 12.13 -6.31 -8.41
N ALA A 16 12.51 -5.27 -9.15
CA ALA A 16 13.84 -5.14 -9.72
C ALA A 16 14.96 -4.92 -8.67
N SER A 17 14.62 -4.52 -7.44
CA SER A 17 15.59 -4.32 -6.35
C SER A 17 15.64 -5.50 -5.36
N LEU A 18 14.83 -6.54 -5.57
CA LEU A 18 14.84 -7.71 -4.71
C LEU A 18 16.20 -8.45 -4.75
N PRO A 19 16.67 -8.97 -3.60
CA PRO A 19 17.79 -9.90 -3.57
C PRO A 19 17.56 -11.08 -4.52
N ARG A 20 18.64 -11.62 -5.10
CA ARG A 20 18.57 -12.72 -6.09
C ARG A 20 17.72 -13.91 -5.68
N GLN A 21 17.73 -14.25 -4.38
CA GLN A 21 16.97 -15.37 -3.83
C GLN A 21 15.44 -15.15 -3.86
N TYR A 22 14.99 -13.90 -4.03
CA TYR A 22 13.59 -13.50 -4.09
C TYR A 22 13.18 -12.94 -5.46
N SER A 23 14.16 -12.66 -6.33
CA SER A 23 13.92 -12.13 -7.69
C SER A 23 13.55 -13.25 -8.66
N ARG A 24 12.62 -12.96 -9.58
CA ARG A 24 12.31 -13.82 -10.73
C ARG A 24 13.13 -13.42 -11.94
N SER A 25 13.28 -14.33 -12.89
CA SER A 25 14.08 -14.09 -14.11
C SER A 25 13.59 -12.91 -14.95
N ASP A 26 12.30 -12.59 -14.88
CA ASP A 26 11.67 -11.48 -15.60
C ASP A 26 11.45 -10.22 -14.75
N ASN A 27 11.78 -10.26 -13.45
CA ASN A 27 11.47 -9.21 -12.47
C ASN A 27 9.99 -8.75 -12.52
N LYS A 28 9.06 -9.69 -12.70
CA LYS A 28 7.62 -9.42 -12.68
C LYS A 28 6.93 -10.03 -11.47
N LEU A 29 5.82 -9.39 -11.10
CA LEU A 29 4.87 -9.96 -10.16
C LEU A 29 4.09 -11.10 -10.82
N THR A 30 3.76 -12.13 -10.04
CA THR A 30 2.83 -13.17 -10.48
C THR A 30 1.42 -12.61 -10.64
N VAL A 31 0.51 -13.37 -11.25
CA VAL A 31 -0.90 -12.97 -11.38
C VAL A 31 -1.55 -12.76 -10.01
N SER A 32 -1.27 -13.63 -9.03
CA SER A 32 -1.78 -13.52 -7.67
C SER A 32 -1.23 -12.29 -6.94
N GLU A 33 0.07 -12.02 -7.08
CA GLU A 33 0.72 -10.85 -6.49
C GLU A 33 0.18 -9.53 -7.06
N ARG A 34 -0.01 -9.48 -8.39
CA ARG A 34 -0.66 -8.34 -9.04
C ARG A 34 -2.09 -8.14 -8.54
N GLY A 35 -2.84 -9.23 -8.35
CA GLY A 35 -4.17 -9.20 -7.77
C GLY A 35 -4.18 -8.56 -6.38
N ARG A 36 -3.33 -9.06 -5.46
CA ARG A 36 -3.22 -8.51 -4.09
C ARG A 36 -2.75 -7.07 -4.08
N LEU A 37 -1.77 -6.71 -4.92
CA LEU A 37 -1.30 -5.33 -5.04
C LEU A 37 -2.39 -4.39 -5.54
N SER A 38 -3.19 -4.85 -6.51
CA SER A 38 -4.32 -4.09 -7.04
C SER A 38 -5.38 -3.86 -5.96
N THR A 39 -5.73 -4.89 -5.19
CA THR A 39 -6.68 -4.76 -4.07
C THR A 39 -6.17 -3.78 -3.01
N ALA A 40 -4.93 -3.95 -2.55
CA ALA A 40 -4.33 -3.06 -1.56
C ALA A 40 -4.26 -1.60 -2.06
N PHE A 41 -3.93 -1.40 -3.34
CA PHE A 41 -3.96 -0.09 -3.98
C PHE A 41 -5.37 0.51 -3.98
N GLN A 42 -6.39 -0.24 -4.40
CA GLN A 42 -7.78 0.23 -4.44
C GLN A 42 -8.30 0.61 -3.06
N GLU A 43 -8.06 -0.22 -2.04
CA GLU A 43 -8.47 0.05 -0.66
C GLU A 43 -7.76 1.29 -0.10
N THR A 44 -6.45 1.38 -0.31
CA THR A 44 -5.66 2.56 0.07
C THR A 44 -6.22 3.81 -0.60
N TRP A 45 -6.49 3.73 -1.91
CA TRP A 45 -6.99 4.88 -2.66
C TRP A 45 -8.41 5.28 -2.25
N SER A 46 -9.25 4.31 -1.88
CA SER A 46 -10.56 4.58 -1.30
C SER A 46 -10.41 5.40 -0.03
N LEU A 47 -9.55 4.97 0.91
CA LEU A 47 -9.26 5.67 2.16
C LEU A 47 -8.67 7.07 1.95
N LEU A 48 -7.78 7.23 0.97
CA LEU A 48 -7.19 8.53 0.63
C LEU A 48 -8.20 9.53 0.04
N ASN A 49 -9.32 9.05 -0.51
CA ASN A 49 -10.36 9.90 -1.10
C ASN A 49 -11.59 10.11 -0.20
N THR A 50 -11.68 9.46 0.95
CA THR A 50 -12.76 9.77 1.91
C THR A 50 -12.49 11.08 2.62
N GLU A 51 -13.56 11.78 3.02
CA GLU A 51 -13.48 12.96 3.88
C GLU A 51 -13.31 12.59 5.36
N GLU A 52 -13.44 11.31 5.69
CA GLU A 52 -13.43 10.82 7.07
C GLU A 52 -12.03 10.92 7.65
N CYS A 53 -11.92 11.45 8.86
CA CYS A 53 -10.65 11.74 9.50
C CYS A 53 -10.65 11.30 10.96
N GLY A 54 -9.45 11.16 11.54
CA GLY A 54 -9.27 10.86 12.94
C GLY A 54 -9.98 9.57 13.38
N LYS A 55 -11.09 9.70 14.13
CA LYS A 55 -11.79 8.57 14.75
C LYS A 55 -12.57 7.73 13.72
N GLU A 56 -13.19 8.35 12.73
CA GLU A 56 -13.98 7.64 11.72
C GLU A 56 -13.09 6.72 10.88
N LEU A 57 -11.93 7.23 10.46
CA LEU A 57 -10.89 6.44 9.79
C LEU A 57 -10.42 5.28 10.67
N GLN A 58 -10.23 5.49 11.98
CA GLN A 58 -9.86 4.42 12.91
C GLN A 58 -10.96 3.36 13.02
N ASP A 59 -12.24 3.76 13.10
CA ASP A 59 -13.37 2.84 13.21
C ASP A 59 -13.55 2.01 11.92
N GLN A 60 -13.19 2.55 10.74
CA GLN A 60 -13.12 1.78 9.50
C GLN A 60 -12.00 0.75 9.51
N LEU A 61 -10.78 1.18 9.84
CA LEU A 61 -9.61 0.29 9.91
C LEU A 61 -9.79 -0.80 10.99
N ALA A 62 -10.56 -0.52 12.05
CA ALA A 62 -10.88 -1.48 13.09
C ALA A 62 -11.71 -2.67 12.56
N LYS A 63 -12.46 -2.50 11.46
CA LYS A 63 -13.27 -3.57 10.85
C LYS A 63 -12.48 -4.48 9.91
N LEU A 64 -11.29 -4.03 9.48
CA LEU A 64 -10.43 -4.77 8.57
C LEU A 64 -9.57 -5.79 9.33
N SER A 65 -9.11 -6.82 8.61
CA SER A 65 -8.13 -7.76 9.15
C SER A 65 -6.78 -7.06 9.37
N LEU A 66 -5.93 -7.59 10.26
CA LEU A 66 -4.58 -7.05 10.46
C LEU A 66 -3.77 -7.07 9.15
N LYS A 67 -3.96 -8.10 8.33
CA LYS A 67 -3.36 -8.24 7.00
C LYS A 67 -3.73 -7.08 6.08
N ASP A 68 -5.01 -6.75 5.98
CA ASP A 68 -5.48 -5.68 5.09
C ASP A 68 -4.97 -4.32 5.58
N VAL A 69 -5.04 -4.06 6.89
CA VAL A 69 -4.52 -2.82 7.50
C VAL A 69 -3.02 -2.67 7.22
N PHE A 70 -2.27 -3.76 7.31
CA PHE A 70 -0.85 -3.80 6.98
C PHE A 70 -0.62 -3.47 5.50
N GLN A 71 -1.32 -4.15 4.59
CA GLN A 71 -1.20 -3.93 3.15
C GLN A 71 -1.56 -2.50 2.73
N ILE A 72 -2.57 -1.90 3.37
CA ILE A 72 -2.96 -0.49 3.16
C ILE A 72 -1.84 0.45 3.60
N ARG A 73 -1.28 0.25 4.80
CA ARG A 73 -0.16 1.05 5.31
C ARG A 73 1.02 1.02 4.34
N GLU A 74 1.39 -0.18 3.93
CA GLU A 74 2.49 -0.46 3.02
C GLU A 74 2.27 0.19 1.64
N ALA A 75 1.07 0.08 1.08
CA ALA A 75 0.71 0.73 -0.19
C ALA A 75 0.69 2.28 -0.09
N ALA A 76 0.24 2.82 1.05
CA ALA A 76 0.24 4.26 1.30
C ALA A 76 1.68 4.82 1.38
N ILE A 77 2.57 4.14 2.10
CA ILE A 77 4.01 4.49 2.18
C ILE A 77 4.65 4.40 0.79
N PHE A 78 4.44 3.28 0.08
CA PHE A 78 5.00 3.09 -1.26
C PHE A 78 4.59 4.22 -2.21
N THR A 79 3.33 4.64 -2.16
CA THR A 79 2.81 5.72 -2.99
C THR A 79 3.61 7.01 -2.83
N VAL A 80 3.92 7.42 -1.60
CA VAL A 80 4.59 8.70 -1.34
C VAL A 80 6.10 8.62 -1.54
N ASP A 81 6.71 7.47 -1.22
CA ASP A 81 8.17 7.31 -1.21
C ASP A 81 8.74 6.90 -2.56
N ASN A 82 7.98 6.15 -3.37
CA ASN A 82 8.51 5.51 -4.57
C ASN A 82 7.90 6.00 -5.88
N ILE A 83 6.66 6.52 -5.83
CA ILE A 83 5.98 7.04 -7.01
C ILE A 83 6.31 8.53 -7.14
N PRO A 84 6.93 9.00 -8.23
CA PRO A 84 7.15 10.42 -8.47
C PRO A 84 5.84 11.21 -8.43
N GLU A 85 5.88 12.45 -7.93
CA GLU A 85 4.68 13.30 -7.82
C GLU A 85 3.91 13.43 -9.13
N SER A 86 4.60 13.52 -10.27
CA SER A 86 3.97 13.56 -11.60
C SER A 86 3.11 12.32 -11.88
N GLN A 87 3.54 11.14 -11.42
CA GLN A 87 2.80 9.89 -11.54
C GLN A 87 1.73 9.76 -10.46
N GLN A 88 1.96 10.26 -9.24
CA GLN A 88 0.92 10.34 -8.21
C GLN A 88 -0.28 11.18 -8.68
N ARG A 89 0.00 12.34 -9.30
CA ARG A 89 -1.04 13.20 -9.91
C ARG A 89 -1.78 12.48 -11.02
N GLU A 90 -1.07 11.74 -11.87
CA GLU A 90 -1.68 10.96 -12.94
C GLU A 90 -2.59 9.85 -12.40
N ILE A 91 -2.15 9.13 -11.37
CA ILE A 91 -2.97 8.16 -10.64
C ILE A 91 -4.23 8.84 -10.08
N ALA A 92 -4.08 9.98 -9.41
CA ALA A 92 -5.21 10.72 -8.85
C ALA A 92 -6.22 11.16 -9.91
N ARG A 93 -5.76 11.66 -11.06
CA ARG A 93 -6.62 12.01 -12.20
C ARG A 93 -7.40 10.81 -12.72
N GLN A 94 -6.72 9.67 -12.89
CA GLN A 94 -7.36 8.45 -13.39
C GLN A 94 -8.41 7.91 -12.41
N MET A 95 -8.20 8.07 -11.10
CA MET A 95 -9.10 7.60 -10.06
C MET A 95 -10.27 8.55 -9.76
N LYS A 96 -10.12 9.85 -10.03
CA LYS A 96 -11.19 10.87 -9.88
C LYS A 96 -11.96 11.17 -11.18
N HIS A 97 -11.92 10.27 -12.17
CA HIS A 97 -12.57 10.47 -13.48
C HIS A 97 -12.17 11.78 -14.20
N GLY A 98 -10.91 12.21 -14.10
CA GLY A 98 -10.37 13.26 -14.97
C GLY A 98 -10.61 14.72 -14.55
N GLN A 99 -11.04 15.00 -13.31
CA GLN A 99 -11.02 16.37 -12.79
C GLN A 99 -9.62 16.72 -12.26
N ASP A 100 -8.92 17.60 -12.98
CA ASP A 100 -7.55 18.06 -12.65
C ASP A 100 -7.54 19.27 -11.71
N GLU A 101 -8.70 19.86 -11.41
CA GLU A 101 -8.80 21.04 -10.56
C GLU A 101 -8.60 20.66 -9.09
N GLY A 102 -7.50 21.14 -8.51
CA GLY A 102 -7.26 21.07 -7.06
C GLY A 102 -6.24 20.02 -6.60
N TRP A 103 -5.34 19.51 -7.45
CA TRP A 103 -4.19 18.73 -6.95
C TRP A 103 -3.32 19.58 -6.03
N ASP A 104 -3.21 19.15 -4.78
CA ASP A 104 -2.39 19.76 -3.75
C ASP A 104 -1.52 18.66 -3.14
N ALA A 105 -0.25 18.63 -3.54
CA ALA A 105 0.71 17.62 -3.09
C ALA A 105 0.92 17.64 -1.58
N ALA A 106 0.82 18.81 -0.94
CA ALA A 106 0.98 18.93 0.51
C ALA A 106 -0.23 18.31 1.23
N LYS A 107 -1.45 18.60 0.77
CA LYS A 107 -2.67 17.96 1.30
C LYS A 107 -2.67 16.45 1.06
N PHE A 108 -2.25 16.01 -0.13
CA PHE A 108 -2.14 14.58 -0.44
C PHE A 108 -1.16 13.87 0.50
N ARG A 109 0.04 14.43 0.70
CA ARG A 109 1.02 13.89 1.65
C ARG A 109 0.49 13.89 3.08
N ALA A 110 -0.16 14.96 3.53
CA ALA A 110 -0.76 15.02 4.85
C ALA A 110 -1.82 13.92 5.04
N ARG A 111 -2.66 13.68 4.03
CA ARG A 111 -3.66 12.61 4.05
C ARG A 111 -3.03 11.22 4.07
N VAL A 112 -1.98 10.99 3.29
CA VAL A 112 -1.23 9.73 3.35
C VAL A 112 -0.65 9.50 4.74
N MET A 113 -0.03 10.52 5.33
CA MET A 113 0.51 10.42 6.69
C MET A 113 -0.58 10.13 7.73
N GLU A 114 -1.76 10.72 7.59
CA GLU A 114 -2.90 10.41 8.45
C GLU A 114 -3.31 8.92 8.36
N VAL A 115 -3.45 8.40 7.14
CA VAL A 115 -3.76 6.98 6.91
C VAL A 115 -2.67 6.07 7.48
N VAL A 116 -1.39 6.38 7.24
CA VAL A 116 -0.26 5.60 7.77
C VAL A 116 -0.26 5.58 9.30
N VAL A 117 -0.50 6.72 9.95
CA VAL A 117 -0.58 6.81 11.41
C VAL A 117 -1.78 6.03 11.94
N ALA A 118 -2.94 6.14 11.29
CA ALA A 118 -4.15 5.41 11.69
C ALA A 118 -3.96 3.89 11.56
N CYS A 119 -3.37 3.42 10.45
CA CYS A 119 -3.03 2.01 10.28
C CYS A 119 -2.03 1.54 11.34
N THR A 120 -0.98 2.32 11.60
CA THR A 120 0.04 1.98 12.61
C THR A 120 -0.59 1.80 13.99
N ARG A 121 -1.46 2.73 14.42
CA ARG A 121 -2.20 2.61 15.69
C ARG A 121 -3.11 1.39 15.72
N CYS A 122 -3.78 1.09 14.60
CA CYS A 122 -4.64 -0.08 14.49
C CYS A 122 -3.82 -1.37 14.66
N LEU A 123 -2.69 -1.48 13.97
CA LEU A 123 -1.74 -2.61 14.08
C LEU A 123 -1.18 -2.75 15.50
N GLU A 124 -0.77 -1.66 16.15
CA GLU A 124 -0.27 -1.69 17.53
C GLU A 124 -1.35 -2.12 18.54
N SER A 125 -2.58 -1.65 18.35
CA SER A 125 -3.69 -1.96 19.27
C SER A 125 -4.15 -3.42 19.17
N LYS A 126 -4.18 -3.97 17.96
CA LYS A 126 -4.63 -5.34 17.67
C LYS A 126 -3.49 -6.37 17.76
N GLY A 127 -2.25 -5.96 17.49
CA GLY A 127 -1.17 -6.88 17.09
C GLY A 127 0.06 -6.88 17.99
N LYS A 128 -0.03 -6.55 19.30
CA LYS A 128 1.08 -6.57 20.29
C LYS A 128 2.11 -7.71 20.04
N ASP A 129 3.15 -7.46 19.25
CA ASP A 129 4.25 -8.36 18.84
C ASP A 129 4.06 -9.23 17.57
N ARG A 130 2.87 -9.28 16.94
CA ARG A 130 2.61 -10.07 15.72
C ARG A 130 2.95 -9.39 14.40
N TYR A 131 3.18 -8.07 14.40
CA TYR A 131 3.35 -7.31 13.14
C TYR A 131 4.79 -6.98 12.73
N SER A 132 5.78 -7.59 13.38
CA SER A 132 7.18 -7.48 12.94
C SER A 132 7.35 -8.04 11.52
N GLN A 133 8.04 -7.28 10.67
CA GLN A 133 8.34 -7.72 9.31
C GLN A 133 9.34 -8.90 9.35
N PRO A 134 9.26 -9.87 8.42
CA PRO A 134 10.26 -10.94 8.34
C PRO A 134 11.66 -10.38 8.13
N ASP A 135 12.67 -11.07 8.67
CA ASP A 135 14.05 -10.76 8.35
C ASP A 135 14.27 -10.84 6.84
N GLN A 136 15.00 -9.86 6.28
CA GLN A 136 15.27 -9.74 4.84
C GLN A 136 14.05 -9.43 3.96
N ALA A 137 12.89 -9.18 4.57
CA ALA A 137 11.77 -8.59 3.85
C ALA A 137 12.18 -7.22 3.27
N PRO A 138 11.84 -6.93 2.00
CA PRO A 138 11.91 -5.57 1.52
C PRO A 138 10.93 -4.73 2.36
N LEU A 139 11.50 -3.86 3.21
CA LEU A 139 10.75 -2.91 4.02
C LEU A 139 9.68 -2.27 3.13
N GLY A 140 8.44 -2.28 3.59
CA GLY A 140 7.36 -1.60 2.92
C GLY A 140 6.34 -2.50 2.23
N LEU A 141 6.62 -3.76 1.85
CA LEU A 141 5.77 -4.42 0.84
C LEU A 141 5.76 -5.97 0.82
N PHE A 142 6.38 -6.64 1.79
CA PHE A 142 6.50 -8.11 1.78
C PHE A 142 5.14 -8.82 1.71
N GLY A 143 4.09 -8.20 2.26
CA GLY A 143 2.75 -8.76 2.29
C GLY A 143 2.08 -8.96 0.92
N ILE A 144 2.70 -8.49 -0.16
CA ILE A 144 2.20 -8.67 -1.52
C ILE A 144 2.68 -9.97 -2.16
N PHE A 145 3.83 -10.49 -1.75
CA PHE A 145 4.45 -11.62 -2.46
C PHE A 145 3.96 -12.98 -1.98
N ASP A 146 3.96 -13.95 -2.89
CA ASP A 146 3.50 -15.31 -2.60
C ASP A 146 4.35 -15.97 -1.49
N GLN A 147 5.67 -15.84 -1.57
CA GLN A 147 6.63 -16.46 -0.63
C GLN A 147 6.58 -15.93 0.81
N TRP A 148 5.83 -14.85 1.06
CA TRP A 148 5.63 -14.28 2.39
C TRP A 148 4.17 -14.34 2.84
N GLN A 149 3.28 -15.04 2.11
CA GLN A 149 1.87 -15.18 2.52
C GLN A 149 1.72 -15.98 3.81
N GLU A 150 2.49 -17.05 4.01
CA GLU A 150 2.43 -17.87 5.24
C GLU A 150 2.72 -17.02 6.51
N TYR A 151 3.60 -16.02 6.40
CA TYR A 151 3.86 -15.07 7.49
C TYR A 151 2.68 -14.15 7.74
N LEU A 152 1.95 -13.77 6.69
CA LEU A 152 0.73 -12.95 6.82
C LEU A 152 -0.44 -13.73 7.42
N GLU A 153 -0.49 -15.05 7.25
CA GLU A 153 -1.50 -15.90 7.88
C GLU A 153 -1.37 -15.92 9.41
N TRP A 154 -0.18 -15.60 9.96
CA TRP A 154 -0.01 -15.45 11.42
C TRP A 154 -0.63 -14.16 11.99
N PHE A 155 -1.07 -13.25 11.12
CA PHE A 155 -1.79 -12.04 11.49
C PHE A 155 -3.30 -12.26 11.65
N GLU A 156 -3.81 -13.48 11.49
CA GLU A 156 -5.22 -13.82 11.79
C GLU A 156 -5.60 -13.57 13.26
#